data_AF-A0A1G1JTJ0-F1
#
_entry.id   AF-A0A1G1JTJ0-F1
#
_cell.length_a   1.000
_cell.length_b   1.000
_cell.length_c   1.000
_cell.angle_alpha   90.00
_cell.angle_beta   90.00
_cell.angle_gamma   90.00
#
_symmetry.space_group_name_H-M   'P 1'
#
loop_
_entity.id
_entity.type
_entity.pdbx_description
1 polymer ?
#
loop_
_entity_poly.entity_id
_entity_poly.type
_entity_poly.pdbx_seq_one_letter_code
_entity_poly.pdbx_strand_id
1 'polypeptide(L)'
;MGVMLTHKGHIKGTGIKGPLYACPLYLLIRPIALLFLFLLVSSGVYAATVRMRIVIVNPSATKTQTKSVKNYLPREITQKDILETDGLEIDYDDAQAMFYVYKNEISLTPSETKSFEIVLNDVWTLPEKSLGDYGRRTEAALLKLKGSPYFSQAQEISNSVRVRIDEILKTQNDSAVTKQQHIAYYRGNLQVLEAVKADIEKLEKIIFAVGGPPNLELIEESDISLKSPSSKTTWIIIFIILIFVAILSATFYFTWMHQAKLTDNIFMKEKDSSFAEFRKGKQEEPK
;
A
#
# COMPACT_ATOMS: atom_id res chain seq x y z
N MET A 1 -5.61 89.04 -7.72
CA MET A 1 -6.05 89.12 -6.31
C MET A 1 -6.39 87.70 -5.89
N GLY A 2 -5.69 86.96 -5.04
CA GLY A 2 -4.57 87.20 -4.14
C GLY A 2 -4.85 86.43 -2.83
N VAL A 3 -3.92 85.52 -2.45
CA VAL A 3 -3.51 85.21 -1.04
C VAL A 3 -4.46 84.28 -0.24
N MET A 4 -4.11 83.35 0.69
CA MET A 4 -2.95 82.56 1.17
C MET A 4 -3.45 81.68 2.36
N LEU A 5 -2.76 80.55 2.63
CA LEU A 5 -2.32 79.98 3.94
C LEU A 5 -3.35 79.56 5.04
N THR A 6 -3.51 78.26 5.38
CA THR A 6 -2.79 77.37 6.35
C THR A 6 -3.09 77.52 7.85
N HIS A 7 -3.45 76.42 8.55
CA HIS A 7 -2.83 75.86 9.79
C HIS A 7 -3.60 74.59 10.26
N LYS A 8 -3.07 73.35 10.21
CA LYS A 8 -2.24 72.57 11.18
C LYS A 8 -2.79 72.42 12.61
N GLY A 9 -3.09 71.18 13.00
CA GLY A 9 -3.29 70.69 14.37
C GLY A 9 -3.11 69.16 14.46
N HIS A 10 -2.07 68.74 15.16
CA HIS A 10 -1.59 67.37 15.43
C HIS A 10 -2.19 66.89 16.78
N ILE A 11 -2.37 65.59 17.08
CA ILE A 11 -1.61 64.82 18.10
C ILE A 11 -2.30 63.45 18.39
N LYS A 12 -1.50 62.36 18.35
CA LYS A 12 -1.43 61.08 19.15
C LYS A 12 -2.74 60.32 19.49
N GLY A 13 -2.85 58.99 19.41
CA GLY A 13 -1.88 57.90 19.54
C GLY A 13 -2.10 57.12 20.84
N THR A 14 -2.94 56.07 20.82
CA THR A 14 -3.01 54.93 21.77
C THR A 14 -3.77 53.79 21.04
N GLY A 15 -3.36 52.53 20.96
CA GLY A 15 -2.47 51.75 21.79
C GLY A 15 -3.27 50.72 22.60
N ILE A 16 -3.84 49.69 21.95
CA ILE A 16 -4.34 48.49 22.65
C ILE A 16 -3.81 47.26 21.93
N LYS A 17 -2.65 46.80 22.40
CA LYS A 17 -2.13 45.46 22.18
C LYS A 17 -2.89 44.53 23.14
N GLY A 18 -3.68 43.60 22.62
CA GLY A 18 -4.22 42.48 23.40
C GLY A 18 -3.18 41.34 23.49
N PRO A 19 -3.03 40.68 24.65
CA PRO A 19 -2.04 39.61 24.82
C PRO A 19 -2.50 38.31 24.14
N LEU A 20 -1.68 37.83 23.22
CA LEU A 20 -1.79 36.49 22.66
C LEU A 20 -1.28 35.49 23.72
N TYR A 21 -2.17 34.94 24.54
CA TYR A 21 -1.82 33.85 25.46
C TYR A 21 -1.61 32.57 24.64
N ALA A 22 -0.39 32.37 24.17
CA ALA A 22 0.09 31.11 23.64
C ALA A 22 0.20 30.09 24.79
N CYS A 23 -0.63 29.06 24.76
CA CYS A 23 -0.63 27.96 25.72
C CYS A 23 0.64 27.10 25.53
N PRO A 24 1.52 26.92 26.55
CA PRO A 24 2.81 26.25 26.40
C PRO A 24 2.70 24.72 26.32
N LEU A 25 1.51 24.13 26.49
CA LEU A 25 1.32 22.68 26.51
C LEU A 25 1.39 22.02 25.11
N TYR A 26 1.14 22.79 24.04
CA TYR A 26 1.21 22.30 22.65
C TYR A 26 2.65 22.12 22.13
N LEU A 27 3.65 22.66 22.83
CA LEU A 27 5.03 22.70 22.35
C LEU A 27 5.82 21.41 22.68
N LEU A 28 5.35 20.61 23.64
CA LEU A 28 6.01 19.36 24.06
C LEU A 28 5.44 18.09 23.42
N ILE A 29 4.22 18.14 22.87
CA ILE A 29 3.54 16.98 22.26
C ILE A 29 3.92 16.81 20.78
N ARG A 30 4.30 17.91 20.10
CA ARG A 30 4.70 17.91 18.68
C ARG A 30 5.95 17.07 18.33
N PRO A 31 7.05 17.08 19.10
CA PRO A 31 8.24 16.32 18.71
C PRO A 31 8.07 14.80 18.93
N ILE A 32 7.32 14.39 19.95
CA ILE A 32 7.07 12.96 20.25
C ILE A 32 6.15 12.32 19.20
N ALA A 33 5.10 13.04 18.77
CA ALA A 33 4.22 12.58 17.71
C ALA A 33 4.94 12.49 16.34
N LEU A 34 5.88 13.40 16.05
CA LEU A 34 6.69 13.34 14.82
C LEU A 34 7.74 12.23 14.85
N LEU A 35 8.32 11.91 16.02
CA LEU A 35 9.29 10.81 16.17
C LEU A 35 8.62 9.44 16.00
N PHE A 36 7.38 9.28 16.48
CA PHE A 36 6.57 8.06 16.29
C PHE A 36 6.06 7.91 14.85
N LEU A 37 5.81 9.02 14.15
CA LEU A 37 5.44 9.04 12.73
C LEU A 37 6.63 8.67 11.82
N PHE A 38 7.86 9.01 12.21
CA PHE A 38 9.07 8.73 11.43
C PHE A 38 9.53 7.26 11.51
N LEU A 39 9.24 6.55 12.61
CA LEU A 39 9.61 5.14 12.79
C LEU A 39 8.69 4.13 12.08
N LEU A 40 7.58 4.58 11.48
CA LEU A 40 6.69 3.73 10.67
C LEU A 40 7.03 3.73 9.17
N VAL A 41 8.05 4.48 8.75
CA VAL A 41 8.43 4.59 7.34
C VAL A 41 9.57 3.64 7.01
N SER A 42 9.28 2.73 6.07
CA SER A 42 10.20 1.92 5.26
C SER A 42 10.86 0.71 5.92
N SER A 43 10.05 -0.34 6.08
CA SER A 43 10.45 -1.66 5.58
C SER A 43 9.62 -2.00 4.35
N GLY A 44 9.77 -1.20 3.29
CA GLY A 44 9.32 -1.61 1.97
C GLY A 44 10.23 -2.75 1.52
N VAL A 45 9.74 -3.98 1.51
CA VAL A 45 10.38 -5.08 0.78
C VAL A 45 10.47 -4.61 -0.67
N TYR A 46 11.68 -4.29 -1.13
CA TYR A 46 11.90 -3.99 -2.54
C TYR A 46 11.60 -5.26 -3.32
N ALA A 47 10.43 -5.31 -3.95
CA ALA A 47 10.11 -6.36 -4.90
C ALA A 47 11.15 -6.30 -6.03
N ALA A 48 11.74 -7.45 -6.38
CA ALA A 48 12.60 -7.54 -7.54
C ALA A 48 11.79 -7.14 -8.79
N THR A 49 12.47 -6.57 -9.79
CA THR A 49 11.82 -6.10 -11.03
C THR A 49 12.43 -6.76 -12.26
N VAL A 50 11.60 -6.91 -13.30
CA VAL A 50 11.98 -7.43 -14.60
C VAL A 50 11.67 -6.39 -15.66
N ARG A 51 12.66 -6.11 -16.52
CA ARG A 51 12.54 -5.20 -17.66
C ARG A 51 12.38 -5.99 -18.95
N MET A 52 11.31 -5.72 -19.69
CA MET A 52 11.07 -6.28 -21.01
C MET A 52 11.20 -5.18 -22.05
N ARG A 53 11.98 -5.43 -23.10
CA ARG A 53 12.17 -4.48 -24.20
C ARG A 53 11.44 -4.94 -25.45
N ILE A 54 10.57 -4.07 -25.96
CA ILE A 54 9.91 -4.24 -27.25
C ILE A 54 10.63 -3.35 -28.26
N VAL A 55 11.13 -3.94 -29.35
CA VAL A 55 11.87 -3.22 -30.38
C VAL A 55 11.07 -3.21 -31.67
N ILE A 56 10.89 -2.03 -32.25
CA ILE A 56 10.23 -1.86 -33.55
C ILE A 56 11.20 -1.12 -34.47
N VAL A 57 11.37 -1.65 -35.66
CA VAL A 57 12.27 -1.10 -36.68
C VAL A 57 11.49 -0.67 -37.91
N ASN A 58 11.87 0.44 -38.52
CA ASN A 58 11.49 0.76 -39.89
C ASN A 58 12.54 0.21 -40.86
N PRO A 59 12.26 -0.87 -41.61
CA PRO A 59 13.24 -1.44 -42.54
C PRO A 59 13.42 -0.59 -43.81
N SER A 60 12.58 0.42 -44.04
CA SER A 60 12.74 1.29 -45.21
C SER A 60 13.86 2.28 -45.01
N ALA A 61 14.81 2.30 -45.93
CA ALA A 61 15.89 3.29 -45.96
C ALA A 61 15.44 4.68 -46.46
N THR A 62 14.22 4.80 -47.00
CA THR A 62 13.78 6.03 -47.70
C THR A 62 12.40 6.53 -47.31
N LYS A 63 11.51 5.71 -46.74
CA LYS A 63 10.13 6.11 -46.43
C LYS A 63 9.85 6.01 -44.94
N THR A 64 9.20 7.04 -44.40
CA THR A 64 8.56 6.99 -43.09
C THR A 64 7.42 5.96 -43.11
N GLN A 65 7.30 5.19 -42.04
CA GLN A 65 6.23 4.19 -41.88
C GLN A 65 5.53 4.41 -40.54
N THR A 66 4.19 4.28 -40.55
CA THR A 66 3.42 4.14 -39.32
C THR A 66 3.22 2.65 -39.04
N LYS A 67 3.61 2.19 -37.85
CA LYS A 67 3.44 0.81 -37.40
C LYS A 67 2.62 0.75 -36.13
N SER A 68 1.86 -0.32 -35.98
CA SER A 68 1.21 -0.69 -34.73
C SER A 68 2.07 -1.71 -33.98
N VAL A 69 1.96 -1.71 -32.65
CA VAL A 69 2.53 -2.74 -31.79
C VAL A 69 1.45 -3.32 -30.90
N LYS A 70 1.45 -4.64 -30.74
CA LYS A 70 0.65 -5.37 -29.77
C LYS A 70 1.48 -6.56 -29.29
N ASN A 71 1.77 -6.62 -27.99
CA ASN A 71 2.51 -7.72 -27.39
C ASN A 71 1.82 -8.16 -26.10
N TYR A 72 1.56 -9.45 -25.97
CA TYR A 72 1.02 -10.04 -24.76
C TYR A 72 2.11 -10.13 -23.68
N LEU A 73 1.74 -9.77 -22.46
CA LEU A 73 2.56 -9.99 -21.29
C LEU A 73 2.41 -11.46 -20.85
N PRO A 74 3.39 -12.01 -20.10
CA PRO A 74 3.24 -13.37 -19.56
C PRO A 74 1.97 -13.49 -18.72
N ARG A 75 1.24 -14.59 -18.87
CA ARG A 75 -0.04 -14.87 -18.20
C ARG A 75 -0.02 -14.75 -16.68
N GLU A 76 1.14 -14.85 -16.06
CA GLU A 76 1.32 -14.74 -14.61
C GLU A 76 1.22 -13.28 -14.11
N ILE A 77 1.31 -12.29 -15.01
CA ILE A 77 1.28 -10.87 -14.69
C ILE A 77 -0.16 -10.39 -14.46
N THR A 78 -0.36 -9.65 -13.38
CA THR A 78 -1.59 -8.92 -13.10
C THR A 78 -1.40 -7.41 -13.22
N GLN A 79 -2.49 -6.63 -13.22
CA GLN A 79 -2.43 -5.18 -13.38
C GLN A 79 -1.50 -4.49 -12.36
N LYS A 80 -1.47 -4.96 -11.11
CA LYS A 80 -0.61 -4.43 -10.04
C LYS A 80 0.88 -4.71 -10.25
N ASP A 81 1.22 -5.65 -11.12
CA ASP A 81 2.60 -6.04 -11.39
C ASP A 81 3.22 -5.19 -12.51
N ILE A 82 2.42 -4.38 -13.21
CA ILE A 82 2.89 -3.49 -14.26
C ILE A 82 3.24 -2.14 -13.64
N LEU A 83 4.54 -1.82 -13.60
CA LEU A 83 5.04 -0.58 -12.98
C LEU A 83 5.13 0.56 -14.00
N GLU A 84 5.70 0.28 -15.17
CA GLU A 84 5.92 1.28 -16.23
C GLU A 84 5.78 0.62 -17.62
N THR A 85 5.26 1.37 -18.59
CA THR A 85 5.02 0.89 -19.96
C THR A 85 5.60 1.77 -21.06
N ASP A 86 6.40 2.78 -20.69
CA ASP A 86 7.09 3.67 -21.62
C ASP A 86 6.17 4.25 -22.73
N GLY A 87 4.96 4.65 -22.34
CA GLY A 87 3.98 5.27 -23.24
C GLY A 87 3.26 4.29 -24.17
N LEU A 88 3.27 2.98 -23.86
CA LEU A 88 2.34 1.99 -24.39
C LEU A 88 1.08 1.92 -23.53
N GLU A 89 -0.05 1.65 -24.17
CA GLU A 89 -1.34 1.42 -23.52
C GLU A 89 -1.45 -0.04 -23.09
N ILE A 90 -2.18 -0.30 -22.00
CA ILE A 90 -2.43 -1.64 -21.46
C ILE A 90 -3.90 -1.95 -21.63
N ASP A 91 -4.20 -3.17 -22.03
CA ASP A 91 -5.56 -3.70 -22.03
C ASP A 91 -5.55 -5.20 -21.71
N TYR A 92 -6.72 -5.77 -21.43
CA TYR A 92 -6.90 -7.16 -21.05
C TYR A 92 -7.71 -7.90 -22.12
N ASP A 93 -7.21 -9.06 -22.53
CA ASP A 93 -7.91 -9.95 -23.46
C ASP A 93 -8.63 -11.04 -22.66
N ASP A 94 -9.96 -10.91 -22.51
CA ASP A 94 -10.80 -11.86 -21.78
C ASP A 94 -10.75 -13.28 -22.37
N ALA A 95 -10.58 -13.41 -23.70
CA ALA A 95 -10.55 -14.71 -24.35
C ALA A 95 -9.26 -15.48 -24.04
N GLN A 96 -8.15 -14.75 -23.90
CA GLN A 96 -6.84 -15.31 -23.59
C GLN A 96 -6.49 -15.25 -22.09
N ALA A 97 -7.28 -14.52 -21.31
CA ALA A 97 -7.04 -14.18 -19.92
C ALA A 97 -5.65 -13.56 -19.68
N MET A 98 -5.20 -12.69 -20.59
CA MET A 98 -3.85 -12.10 -20.56
C MET A 98 -3.89 -10.58 -20.78
N PHE A 99 -3.04 -9.88 -20.04
CA PHE A 99 -2.74 -8.47 -20.33
C PHE A 99 -1.87 -8.36 -21.59
N TYR A 100 -2.09 -7.30 -22.34
CA TYR A 100 -1.25 -6.95 -23.47
C TYR A 100 -0.96 -5.46 -23.48
N VAL A 101 0.20 -5.11 -24.02
CA VAL A 101 0.59 -3.73 -24.28
C VAL A 101 0.42 -3.44 -25.76
N TYR A 102 -0.03 -2.24 -26.09
CA TYR A 102 -0.23 -1.86 -27.49
C TYR A 102 -0.06 -0.36 -27.74
N LYS A 103 0.10 -0.03 -29.02
CA LYS A 103 0.02 1.32 -29.56
C LYS A 103 -0.27 1.24 -31.04
N ASN A 104 -1.37 1.87 -31.48
CA ASN A 104 -1.86 1.72 -32.85
C ASN A 104 -1.03 2.48 -33.87
N GLU A 105 -0.52 3.65 -33.51
CA GLU A 105 0.18 4.54 -34.44
C GLU A 105 1.54 4.96 -33.88
N ILE A 106 2.60 4.36 -34.42
CA ILE A 106 3.99 4.73 -34.16
C ILE A 106 4.62 5.13 -35.48
N SER A 107 4.81 6.45 -35.66
CA SER A 107 5.57 6.97 -36.79
C SER A 107 7.06 6.72 -36.59
N LEU A 108 7.68 6.09 -37.59
CA LEU A 108 9.10 5.78 -37.65
C LEU A 108 9.70 6.34 -38.92
N THR A 109 10.71 7.19 -38.78
CA THR A 109 11.51 7.72 -39.88
C THR A 109 12.32 6.59 -40.55
N PRO A 110 12.87 6.81 -41.76
CA PRO A 110 13.64 5.78 -42.45
C PRO A 110 14.79 5.22 -41.60
N SER A 111 14.92 3.90 -41.57
CA SER A 111 15.91 3.18 -40.76
C SER A 111 15.84 3.40 -39.24
N GLU A 112 14.77 4.03 -38.72
CA GLU A 112 14.63 4.28 -37.29
C GLU A 112 14.29 3.00 -36.52
N THR A 113 14.92 2.86 -35.35
CA THR A 113 14.60 1.84 -34.36
C THR A 113 14.09 2.51 -33.10
N LYS A 114 12.84 2.22 -32.70
CA LYS A 114 12.30 2.62 -31.40
C LYS A 114 12.21 1.41 -30.50
N SER A 115 12.59 1.62 -29.24
CA SER A 115 12.47 0.62 -28.18
C SER A 115 11.53 1.16 -27.12
N PHE A 116 10.65 0.29 -26.62
CA PHE A 116 9.79 0.56 -25.47
C PHE A 116 10.22 -0.35 -24.34
N GLU A 117 10.41 0.20 -23.16
CA GLU A 117 10.77 -0.57 -21.97
C GLU A 117 9.57 -0.73 -21.04
N ILE A 118 9.27 -1.97 -20.67
CA ILE A 118 8.19 -2.31 -19.75
C ILE A 118 8.83 -2.82 -18.48
N VAL A 119 8.50 -2.19 -17.37
CA VAL A 119 9.01 -2.55 -16.04
C VAL A 119 7.90 -3.27 -15.30
N LEU A 120 8.20 -4.50 -14.86
CA LEU A 120 7.27 -5.37 -14.15
C LEU A 120 7.84 -5.74 -12.78
N ASN A 121 6.97 -6.00 -11.81
CA ASN A 121 7.32 -6.75 -10.61
C ASN A 121 7.69 -8.19 -10.99
N ASP A 122 8.73 -8.73 -10.36
CA ASP A 122 9.11 -10.13 -10.53
C ASP A 122 8.16 -11.03 -9.73
N VAL A 123 7.24 -11.67 -10.44
CA VAL A 123 6.28 -12.64 -9.89
C VAL A 123 6.71 -14.09 -10.06
N TRP A 124 7.86 -14.33 -10.70
CA TRP A 124 8.31 -15.66 -11.11
C TRP A 124 9.22 -16.29 -10.06
N THR A 125 8.80 -16.21 -8.80
CA THR A 125 9.55 -16.71 -7.65
C THR A 125 8.59 -17.43 -6.71
N LEU A 126 8.92 -18.66 -6.34
CA LEU A 126 8.27 -19.40 -5.27
C LEU A 126 8.82 -18.93 -3.92
N PRO A 127 7.96 -18.52 -2.97
CA PRO A 127 8.41 -18.04 -1.67
C PRO A 127 9.22 -19.10 -0.91
N GLU A 128 10.44 -18.77 -0.49
CA GLU A 128 11.31 -19.69 0.24
C GLU A 128 10.68 -20.18 1.55
N LYS A 129 9.90 -19.32 2.22
CA LYS A 129 9.11 -19.69 3.41
C LYS A 129 8.21 -20.88 3.10
N SER A 130 7.41 -20.80 2.03
CA SER A 130 6.49 -21.87 1.62
C SER A 130 7.22 -23.17 1.29
N LEU A 131 8.37 -23.09 0.60
CA LEU A 131 9.23 -24.25 0.34
C LEU A 131 9.74 -24.88 1.64
N GLY A 132 10.18 -24.05 2.60
CA GLY A 132 10.57 -24.49 3.92
C GLY A 132 9.43 -25.14 4.71
N ASP A 133 8.20 -24.69 4.53
CA ASP A 133 7.02 -25.26 5.20
C ASP A 133 6.76 -26.70 4.74
N TYR A 134 6.87 -26.96 3.42
CA TYR A 134 6.79 -28.33 2.87
C TYR A 134 7.88 -29.24 3.42
N GLY A 135 9.12 -28.73 3.51
CA GLY A 135 10.24 -29.45 4.13
C GLY A 135 9.93 -29.82 5.59
N ARG A 136 9.45 -28.87 6.40
CA ARG A 136 9.10 -29.15 7.80
C ARG A 136 7.94 -30.13 7.94
N ARG A 137 6.91 -30.06 7.10
CA ARG A 137 5.78 -31.00 7.11
C ARG A 137 6.25 -32.43 6.84
N THR A 138 7.16 -32.57 5.89
CA THR A 138 7.78 -33.84 5.51
C THR A 138 8.62 -34.43 6.65
N GLU A 139 9.44 -33.62 7.31
CA GLU A 139 10.21 -34.06 8.48
C GLU A 139 9.31 -34.46 9.66
N ALA A 140 8.25 -33.69 9.91
CA ALA A 140 7.26 -34.03 10.94
C ALA A 140 6.56 -35.37 10.65
N ALA A 141 6.27 -35.66 9.37
CA ALA A 141 5.71 -36.93 8.94
C ALA A 141 6.68 -38.09 9.22
N LEU A 142 7.96 -37.91 8.86
CA LEU A 142 9.00 -38.92 9.05
C LEU A 142 9.18 -39.27 10.54
N LEU A 143 9.14 -38.27 11.42
CA LEU A 143 9.20 -38.46 12.87
C LEU A 143 8.01 -39.28 13.40
N LYS A 144 6.80 -39.00 12.93
CA LYS A 144 5.59 -39.75 13.32
C LYS A 144 5.60 -41.20 12.85
N LEU A 145 6.22 -41.47 11.70
CA LEU A 145 6.30 -42.80 11.11
C LEU A 145 7.51 -43.61 11.62
N LYS A 146 8.34 -43.04 12.49
CA LYS A 146 9.52 -43.71 13.05
C LYS A 146 9.11 -44.96 13.83
N GLY A 147 9.72 -46.10 13.48
CA GLY A 147 9.42 -47.40 14.08
C GLY A 147 8.17 -48.07 13.51
N SER A 148 7.44 -47.43 12.58
CA SER A 148 6.37 -48.09 11.82
C SER A 148 6.94 -48.94 10.69
N PRO A 149 6.18 -49.94 10.17
CA PRO A 149 6.56 -50.69 8.97
C PRO A 149 6.73 -49.81 7.72
N TYR A 150 6.16 -48.60 7.72
CA TYR A 150 6.18 -47.67 6.60
C TYR A 150 7.36 -46.69 6.64
N PHE A 151 8.22 -46.77 7.66
CA PHE A 151 9.31 -45.81 7.85
C PHE A 151 10.27 -45.73 6.66
N SER A 152 10.64 -46.87 6.07
CA SER A 152 11.54 -46.90 4.90
C SER A 152 10.94 -46.18 3.70
N GLN A 153 9.65 -46.44 3.40
CA GLN A 153 8.93 -45.76 2.33
C GLN A 153 8.81 -44.25 2.61
N ALA A 154 8.53 -43.87 3.86
CA ALA A 154 8.46 -42.47 4.25
C ALA A 154 9.80 -41.75 4.09
N GLN A 155 10.91 -42.44 4.35
CA GLN A 155 12.26 -41.91 4.18
C GLN A 155 12.59 -41.65 2.70
N GLU A 156 12.21 -42.56 1.80
CA GLU A 156 12.37 -42.38 0.35
C GLU A 156 11.58 -41.17 -0.15
N ILE A 157 10.32 -41.04 0.27
CA ILE A 157 9.47 -39.90 -0.09
C ILE A 157 10.07 -38.60 0.46
N SER A 158 10.52 -38.60 1.72
CA SER A 158 11.16 -37.42 2.33
C SER A 158 12.41 -36.97 1.57
N ASN A 159 13.27 -37.93 1.22
CA ASN A 159 14.46 -37.65 0.41
C ASN A 159 14.10 -37.06 -0.96
N SER A 160 13.05 -37.58 -1.61
CA SER A 160 12.59 -37.04 -2.90
C SER A 160 12.10 -35.61 -2.76
N VAL A 161 11.29 -35.31 -1.73
CA VAL A 161 10.79 -33.96 -1.44
C VAL A 161 11.95 -32.99 -1.22
N ARG A 162 12.94 -33.37 -0.39
CA ARG A 162 14.10 -32.52 -0.13
C ARG A 162 14.89 -32.21 -1.41
N VAL A 163 15.18 -33.22 -2.23
CA VAL A 163 15.92 -33.05 -3.50
C VAL A 163 15.17 -32.11 -4.44
N ARG A 164 13.84 -32.24 -4.54
CA ARG A 164 13.00 -31.37 -5.39
C ARG A 164 12.94 -29.93 -4.89
N ILE A 165 12.86 -29.71 -3.58
CA ILE A 165 12.92 -28.37 -2.98
C ILE A 165 14.29 -27.73 -3.26
N ASP A 166 15.38 -28.49 -3.07
CA ASP A 166 16.74 -28.01 -3.36
C ASP A 166 16.91 -27.65 -4.85
N GLU A 167 16.31 -28.43 -5.76
CA GLU A 167 16.30 -28.15 -7.20
C GLU A 167 15.55 -26.84 -7.54
N ILE A 168 14.38 -26.63 -6.93
CA ILE A 168 13.61 -25.37 -7.09
C ILE A 168 14.44 -24.19 -6.62
N LEU A 169 15.02 -24.26 -5.42
CA LEU A 169 15.84 -23.18 -4.86
C LEU A 169 17.06 -22.88 -5.73
N LYS A 170 17.72 -23.93 -6.24
CA LYS A 170 18.89 -23.80 -7.10
C LYS A 170 18.56 -23.10 -8.43
N THR A 171 17.49 -23.53 -9.10
CA THR A 171 17.12 -22.99 -10.42
C THR A 171 16.58 -21.57 -10.33
N GLN A 172 15.88 -21.23 -9.24
CA GLN A 172 15.34 -19.89 -9.00
C GLN A 172 16.42 -18.88 -8.64
N ASN A 173 17.40 -19.28 -7.82
CA ASN A 173 18.47 -18.40 -7.34
C ASN A 173 19.70 -18.37 -8.27
N ASP A 174 19.61 -18.98 -9.46
CA ASP A 174 20.68 -18.95 -10.46
C ASP A 174 20.74 -17.57 -11.14
N SER A 175 21.73 -16.76 -10.76
CA SER A 175 21.92 -15.41 -11.30
C SER A 175 22.47 -15.38 -12.73
N ALA A 176 22.94 -16.51 -13.26
CA ALA A 176 23.49 -16.60 -14.61
C ALA A 176 22.41 -16.69 -15.70
N VAL A 177 21.14 -16.84 -15.33
CA VAL A 177 20.04 -17.12 -16.25
C VAL A 177 19.44 -15.84 -16.81
N THR A 178 19.05 -15.87 -18.08
CA THR A 178 18.31 -14.77 -18.70
C THR A 178 16.92 -14.63 -18.08
N LYS A 179 16.28 -13.45 -18.21
CA LYS A 179 14.91 -13.24 -17.69
C LYS A 179 13.89 -14.17 -18.33
N GLN A 180 14.06 -14.50 -19.61
CA GLN A 180 13.23 -15.48 -20.31
C GLN A 180 13.41 -16.90 -19.72
N GLN A 181 14.66 -17.29 -19.41
CA GLN A 181 14.93 -18.56 -18.73
C GLN A 181 14.37 -18.58 -17.30
N HIS A 182 14.47 -17.47 -16.57
CA HIS A 182 13.90 -17.33 -15.23
C HIS A 182 12.38 -17.62 -15.24
N ILE A 183 11.64 -17.03 -16.18
CA ILE A 183 10.20 -17.31 -16.38
C ILE A 183 9.95 -18.79 -16.72
N ALA A 184 10.79 -19.39 -17.56
CA ALA A 184 10.67 -20.79 -17.93
C ALA A 184 10.94 -21.72 -16.73
N TYR A 185 11.96 -21.44 -15.94
CA TYR A 185 12.27 -22.20 -14.71
C TYR A 185 11.15 -22.09 -13.70
N TYR A 186 10.56 -20.90 -13.49
CA TYR A 186 9.39 -20.77 -12.63
C TYR A 186 8.25 -21.71 -13.05
N ARG A 187 7.92 -21.77 -14.35
CA ARG A 187 6.88 -22.68 -14.86
C ARG A 187 7.23 -24.16 -14.67
N GLY A 188 8.51 -24.52 -14.81
CA GLY A 188 9.00 -25.87 -14.50
C GLY A 188 8.91 -26.18 -13.01
N ASN A 189 9.32 -25.23 -12.17
CA ASN A 189 9.31 -25.35 -10.71
C ASN A 189 7.89 -25.50 -10.16
N LEU A 190 6.87 -24.91 -10.80
CA LEU A 190 5.48 -25.19 -10.47
C LEU A 190 5.14 -26.68 -10.63
N GLN A 191 5.63 -27.35 -11.67
CA GLN A 191 5.40 -28.78 -11.86
C GLN A 191 6.15 -29.62 -10.83
N VAL A 192 7.38 -29.24 -10.50
CA VAL A 192 8.17 -29.89 -9.44
C VAL A 192 7.48 -29.72 -8.08
N LEU A 193 6.92 -28.55 -7.81
CA LEU A 193 6.16 -28.26 -6.59
C LEU A 193 4.89 -29.11 -6.48
N GLU A 194 4.17 -29.34 -7.59
CA GLU A 194 3.02 -30.25 -7.59
C GLU A 194 3.43 -31.68 -7.23
N ALA A 195 4.60 -32.15 -7.70
CA ALA A 195 5.14 -33.45 -7.30
C ALA A 195 5.47 -33.49 -5.80
N VAL A 196 6.05 -32.42 -5.24
CA VAL A 196 6.29 -32.29 -3.79
C VAL A 196 4.99 -32.38 -2.99
N LYS A 197 3.94 -31.67 -3.42
CA LYS A 197 2.62 -31.73 -2.77
C LYS A 197 2.02 -33.13 -2.81
N ALA A 198 2.08 -33.79 -3.96
CA ALA A 198 1.59 -35.16 -4.12
C ALA A 198 2.34 -36.17 -3.23
N ASP A 199 3.64 -35.98 -3.05
CA ASP A 199 4.47 -36.80 -2.16
C ASP A 199 4.13 -36.59 -0.68
N ILE A 200 3.85 -35.35 -0.27
CA ILE A 200 3.36 -35.04 1.08
C ILE A 200 1.98 -35.66 1.31
N GLU A 201 1.08 -35.60 0.33
CA GLU A 201 -0.24 -36.26 0.42
C GLU A 201 -0.11 -37.78 0.60
N LYS A 202 0.87 -38.42 -0.06
CA LYS A 202 1.16 -39.84 0.18
C LYS A 202 1.60 -40.10 1.62
N LEU A 203 2.46 -39.26 2.18
CA LEU A 203 2.87 -39.37 3.58
C LEU A 203 1.68 -39.22 4.53
N GLU A 204 0.78 -38.28 4.27
CA GLU A 204 -0.45 -38.08 5.04
C GLU A 204 -1.35 -39.32 5.00
N LYS A 205 -1.50 -39.95 3.83
CA LYS A 205 -2.23 -41.22 3.68
C LYS A 205 -1.59 -42.36 4.48
N ILE A 206 -0.26 -42.44 4.49
CA ILE A 206 0.48 -43.44 5.29
C ILE A 206 0.25 -43.19 6.78
N ILE A 207 0.32 -41.95 7.25
CA ILE A 207 0.07 -41.59 8.65
C ILE A 207 -1.35 -41.98 9.07
N PHE A 208 -2.33 -41.70 8.21
CA PHE A 208 -3.71 -42.09 8.45
C PHE A 208 -3.86 -43.61 8.59
N ALA A 209 -3.17 -44.40 7.75
CA ALA A 209 -3.20 -45.86 7.83
C ALA A 209 -2.60 -46.42 9.14
N VAL A 210 -1.68 -45.68 9.78
CA VAL A 210 -1.08 -46.04 11.08
C VAL A 210 -1.92 -45.53 12.26
N GLY A 211 -3.07 -44.90 12.00
CA GLY A 211 -3.97 -44.36 13.03
C GLY A 211 -3.60 -42.96 13.52
N GLY A 212 -2.76 -42.23 12.78
CA GLY A 212 -2.44 -40.84 13.06
C GLY A 212 -3.50 -39.87 12.49
N PRO A 213 -3.53 -38.60 12.97
CA PRO A 213 -4.42 -37.58 12.41
C PRO A 213 -4.07 -37.30 10.93
N PRO A 214 -5.08 -37.12 10.06
CA PRO A 214 -4.88 -37.00 8.61
C PRO A 214 -4.13 -35.73 8.20
N ASN A 215 -4.28 -34.64 8.96
CA ASN A 215 -3.62 -33.38 8.64
C ASN A 215 -2.29 -33.25 9.40
N LEU A 216 -1.20 -33.11 8.64
CA LEU A 216 0.07 -32.60 9.14
C LEU A 216 -0.04 -31.08 9.32
N GLU A 217 -0.84 -30.64 10.28
CA GLU A 217 -0.90 -29.23 10.68
C GLU A 217 0.45 -28.82 11.28
N LEU A 218 1.33 -28.33 10.43
CA LEU A 218 2.21 -27.25 10.82
C LEU A 218 1.45 -25.98 10.47
N ILE A 219 1.22 -25.15 11.49
CA ILE A 219 0.50 -23.88 11.40
C ILE A 219 0.92 -23.16 10.10
N GLU A 220 0.03 -23.17 9.12
CA GLU A 220 0.07 -22.23 8.02
C GLU A 220 -0.10 -20.84 8.62
N GLU A 221 1.00 -20.18 8.95
CA GLU A 221 1.04 -18.73 8.85
C GLU A 221 1.19 -18.36 7.36
N SER A 222 0.24 -18.85 6.54
CA SER A 222 0.06 -18.36 5.18
C SER A 222 -0.71 -17.06 5.27
N ASP A 223 -0.05 -15.99 4.83
CA ASP A 223 -0.67 -14.74 4.46
C ASP A 223 -1.93 -14.97 3.61
N ILE A 224 -2.91 -14.08 3.78
CA ILE A 224 -4.20 -14.01 3.09
C ILE A 224 -5.30 -14.92 3.67
N SER A 225 -5.53 -14.78 4.98
CA SER A 225 -6.90 -14.68 5.46
C SER A 225 -6.98 -13.37 6.22
N LEU A 226 -7.92 -12.51 5.84
CA LEU A 226 -8.38 -11.39 6.65
C LEU A 226 -8.48 -11.88 8.08
N LYS A 227 -7.48 -11.57 8.90
CA LYS A 227 -7.49 -11.86 10.33
C LYS A 227 -8.68 -11.10 10.84
N SER A 228 -9.85 -11.74 10.87
CA SER A 228 -11.03 -11.25 11.55
C SER A 228 -10.49 -10.90 12.93
N PRO A 229 -10.48 -9.60 13.28
CA PRO A 229 -9.70 -9.13 14.40
C PRO A 229 -10.07 -10.00 15.60
N SER A 230 -9.05 -10.59 16.23
CA SER A 230 -9.23 -11.34 17.48
C SER A 230 -10.19 -10.54 18.34
N SER A 231 -11.19 -11.16 18.97
CA SER A 231 -12.27 -10.41 19.65
C SER A 231 -11.73 -9.33 20.60
N LYS A 232 -10.52 -9.53 21.13
CA LYS A 232 -9.77 -8.53 21.90
C LYS A 232 -9.35 -7.29 21.09
N THR A 233 -8.84 -7.47 19.88
CA THR A 233 -8.49 -6.39 18.92
C THR A 233 -9.71 -5.61 18.45
N THR A 234 -10.83 -6.29 18.16
CA THR A 234 -12.08 -5.64 17.76
C THR A 234 -12.60 -4.70 18.84
N TRP A 235 -12.63 -5.17 20.09
CA TRP A 235 -13.05 -4.34 21.22
C TRP A 235 -12.10 -3.15 21.46
N ILE A 236 -10.79 -3.33 21.31
CA ILE A 236 -9.82 -2.22 21.41
C ILE A 236 -10.09 -1.15 20.35
N ILE A 237 -10.35 -1.54 19.10
CA ILE A 237 -10.67 -0.60 18.01
C ILE A 237 -11.95 0.18 18.33
N ILE A 238 -13.00 -0.49 18.83
CA ILE A 238 -14.26 0.16 19.23
C ILE A 238 -14.00 1.20 20.33
N PHE A 239 -13.22 0.87 21.36
CA PHE A 239 -12.89 1.83 22.42
C PHE A 239 -12.10 3.04 21.90
N ILE A 240 -11.15 2.82 20.98
CA ILE A 240 -10.39 3.91 20.36
C ILE A 240 -11.31 4.87 19.60
N ILE A 241 -12.24 4.34 18.80
CA ILE A 241 -13.20 5.15 18.05
C ILE A 241 -14.11 5.93 19.01
N LEU A 242 -14.63 5.30 20.07
CA LEU A 242 -15.47 5.97 21.06
C LEU A 242 -14.73 7.10 21.79
N ILE A 243 -13.48 6.88 22.18
CA ILE A 243 -12.64 7.90 22.83
C ILE A 243 -12.37 9.06 21.85
N PHE A 244 -12.05 8.75 20.59
CA PHE A 244 -11.80 9.76 19.57
C PHE A 244 -13.03 10.63 19.30
N VAL A 245 -14.22 10.02 19.17
CA VAL A 245 -15.49 10.74 19.01
C VAL A 245 -15.81 11.59 20.23
N ALA A 246 -15.61 11.08 21.44
CA ALA A 246 -15.84 11.84 22.68
C ALA A 246 -14.94 13.08 22.78
N ILE A 247 -13.66 12.96 22.40
CA ILE A 247 -12.72 14.08 22.35
C ILE A 247 -13.17 15.12 21.31
N LEU A 248 -13.56 14.68 20.11
CA LEU A 248 -14.09 15.57 19.07
C LEU A 248 -15.32 16.33 19.57
N SER A 249 -16.31 15.63 20.14
CA SER A 249 -17.51 16.25 20.68
C SER A 249 -17.19 17.26 21.79
N ALA A 250 -16.26 16.94 22.69
CA ALA A 250 -15.81 17.86 23.72
C ALA A 250 -15.20 19.14 23.11
N THR A 251 -14.32 19.01 22.11
CA THR A 251 -13.72 20.19 21.46
C THR A 251 -14.77 21.10 20.83
N PHE A 252 -15.74 20.55 20.09
CA PHE A 252 -16.84 21.33 19.51
C PHE A 252 -17.70 22.00 20.59
N TYR A 253 -18.02 21.28 21.66
CA TYR A 253 -18.81 21.82 22.77
C TYR A 253 -18.11 23.01 23.45
N PHE A 254 -16.80 22.89 23.74
CA PHE A 254 -16.05 23.98 24.35
C PHE A 254 -15.88 25.18 23.42
N THR A 255 -15.69 24.95 22.12
CA THR A 255 -15.64 26.04 21.13
C THR A 255 -16.98 26.77 21.07
N TRP A 256 -18.10 26.05 21.01
CA TRP A 256 -19.43 26.65 20.99
C TRP A 256 -19.75 27.41 22.29
N MET A 257 -19.43 26.82 23.45
CA MET A 257 -19.63 27.47 24.76
C MET A 257 -18.82 28.76 24.90
N HIS A 258 -17.62 28.82 24.33
CA HIS A 258 -16.82 30.03 24.32
C HIS A 258 -17.41 31.10 23.38
N GLN A 259 -17.92 30.69 22.21
CA GLN A 259 -18.57 31.60 21.27
C GLN A 259 -19.86 32.20 21.83
N ALA A 260 -20.74 31.40 22.46
CA ALA A 260 -21.99 31.87 23.05
C ALA A 260 -21.76 32.99 24.08
N LYS A 261 -20.77 32.83 24.96
CA LYS A 261 -20.42 33.87 25.94
C LYS A 261 -19.90 35.16 25.32
N LEU A 262 -19.16 35.09 24.21
CA LEU A 262 -18.70 36.29 23.50
C LEU A 262 -19.86 37.02 22.85
N THR A 263 -20.78 36.27 22.24
CA THR A 263 -21.97 36.81 21.58
C THR A 263 -22.92 37.49 22.57
N ASP A 264 -23.17 36.91 23.75
CA ASP A 264 -23.98 37.54 24.80
C ASP A 264 -23.41 38.89 25.25
N ASN A 265 -22.08 38.97 25.43
CA ASN A 265 -21.42 40.21 25.83
C ASN A 265 -21.50 41.30 24.74
N ILE A 266 -21.44 40.92 23.47
CA ILE A 266 -21.60 41.86 22.34
C ILE A 266 -23.04 42.35 22.26
N PHE A 267 -24.03 41.44 22.31
CA PHE A 267 -25.45 41.81 22.28
C PHE A 267 -25.86 42.69 23.47
N MET A 268 -25.35 42.42 24.68
CA MET A 268 -25.62 43.28 25.84
C MET A 268 -25.02 44.69 25.64
N LYS A 269 -23.80 44.77 25.10
CA LYS A 269 -23.15 46.06 24.81
C LYS A 269 -23.90 46.86 23.74
N GLU A 270 -24.36 46.20 22.68
CA GLU A 270 -25.14 46.83 21.61
C GLU A 270 -26.50 47.28 22.14
N LYS A 271 -27.20 46.41 22.88
CA LYS A 271 -28.49 46.73 23.52
C LYS A 271 -28.37 47.97 24.41
N ASP A 272 -27.36 48.02 25.28
CA ASP A 272 -27.14 49.15 26.18
C ASP A 272 -26.80 50.45 25.41
N SER A 273 -26.05 50.34 24.31
CA SER A 273 -25.74 51.50 23.45
C SER A 273 -26.97 52.04 22.71
N SER A 274 -27.82 51.16 22.16
CA SER A 274 -29.07 51.57 21.50
C SER A 274 -30.07 52.17 22.49
N PHE A 275 -30.19 51.61 23.70
CA PHE A 275 -31.04 52.21 24.74
C PHE A 275 -30.51 53.57 25.23
N ALA A 276 -29.20 53.78 25.26
CA ALA A 276 -28.61 55.08 25.59
C ALA A 276 -28.91 56.13 24.50
N GLU A 277 -28.89 55.74 23.22
CA GLU A 277 -29.23 56.60 22.09
C GLU A 277 -30.72 56.98 22.08
N PHE A 278 -31.62 56.01 22.32
CA PHE A 278 -33.06 56.27 22.48
C PHE A 278 -33.37 57.25 23.62
N ARG A 279 -32.64 57.17 24.75
CA ARG A 279 -32.82 58.14 25.85
C ARG A 279 -32.36 59.55 25.47
N LYS A 280 -31.29 59.68 24.68
CA LYS A 280 -30.82 60.98 24.20
C LYS A 280 -31.77 61.60 23.19
N GLY A 281 -32.27 60.83 22.22
CA GLY A 281 -33.23 61.33 21.22
C GLY A 281 -34.54 61.85 21.84
N LYS A 282 -34.96 61.31 22.98
CA LYS A 282 -36.16 61.76 23.71
C LYS A 282 -35.96 63.04 24.52
N GLN A 283 -34.72 63.49 24.72
CA GLN A 283 -34.41 64.74 25.44
C GLN A 283 -34.19 65.94 24.50
N GLU A 284 -34.07 65.70 23.19
CA GLU A 284 -33.80 66.74 22.19
C GLU A 284 -35.05 67.17 21.38
N GLU A 285 -36.26 66.72 21.72
CA GLU A 285 -37.50 67.31 21.16
C GLU A 285 -37.72 68.73 21.73
N PRO A 286 -37.58 69.80 20.92
CA PRO A 286 -37.84 71.16 21.39
C PRO A 286 -39.35 71.38 21.54
N LYS A 287 -39.75 71.92 22.68
CA LYS A 287 -41.11 72.44 22.93
C LYS A 287 -41.43 73.65 22.07
#